data_AF-A0AAW5CVE1-F1
#
_entry.id   AF-A0AAW5CVE1-F1
#
_cell.length_a   1.000
_cell.length_b   1.000
_cell.length_c   1.000
_cell.angle_alpha   90.00
_cell.angle_beta   90.00
_cell.angle_gamma   90.00
#
_symmetry.space_group_name_H-M   'P 1'
#
loop_
_entity.id
_entity.type
_entity.pdbx_description
1 polymer ?
#
loop_
_entity_poly.entity_id
_entity_poly.type
_entity_poly.pdbx_seq_one_letter_code
_entity_poly.pdbx_strand_id
1 'polypeptide(L)'
;MKNRMDLSANRLASGACALSSVLSPWQAKILSGNQAYQAQIFLRARDEYQVALTLATGILDEFLLCQKDNVVMSAIAHSLPAVVVSAHNLADTFIALEQPNRACQQLISIHLKIHATYLEYANELAPIVLHHLHKTRQELIHFAKRYPHLPELIHQINEAMLVTHLHARVLH
;
A
#
# COMPACT_ATOMS: atom_id res chain seq x y z
N MET A 1 -40.61 10.94 -9.87
CA MET A 1 -39.51 10.08 -9.37
C MET A 1 -38.16 10.43 -10.01
N LYS A 2 -37.69 11.69 -9.93
CA LYS A 2 -36.43 12.15 -10.56
C LYS A 2 -35.31 12.50 -9.57
N ASN A 3 -35.55 12.49 -8.26
CA ASN A 3 -34.62 13.03 -7.25
C ASN A 3 -33.74 11.98 -6.52
N ARG A 4 -33.83 10.68 -6.82
CA ARG A 4 -33.06 9.65 -6.08
C ARG A 4 -31.70 9.31 -6.68
N MET A 5 -31.48 9.49 -7.98
CA MET A 5 -30.19 9.18 -8.61
C MET A 5 -29.15 10.30 -8.41
N ASP A 6 -29.57 11.56 -8.40
CA ASP A 6 -28.68 12.74 -8.32
C ASP A 6 -28.00 12.91 -6.95
N LEU A 7 -28.69 12.54 -5.87
CA LEU A 7 -28.16 12.60 -4.50
C LEU A 7 -27.02 11.59 -4.24
N SER A 8 -26.99 10.47 -4.98
CA SER A 8 -25.92 9.47 -4.85
C SER A 8 -24.66 9.90 -5.59
N ALA A 9 -24.82 10.44 -6.80
CA ALA A 9 -23.72 10.94 -7.61
C ALA A 9 -23.05 12.16 -6.94
N ASN A 10 -23.82 13.09 -6.38
CA ASN A 10 -23.28 14.22 -5.64
C ASN A 10 -22.55 13.81 -4.35
N ARG A 11 -23.00 12.78 -3.62
CA ARG A 11 -22.30 12.26 -2.44
C ARG A 11 -21.00 11.53 -2.81
N LEU A 12 -21.01 10.77 -3.91
CA LEU A 12 -19.82 10.10 -4.42
C LEU A 12 -18.79 11.11 -4.93
N ALA A 13 -19.23 12.16 -5.64
CA ALA A 13 -18.37 13.24 -6.10
C ALA A 13 -17.82 14.08 -4.93
N SER A 14 -18.64 14.41 -3.93
CA SER A 14 -18.16 15.10 -2.72
C SER A 14 -17.19 14.25 -1.90
N GLY A 15 -17.41 12.93 -1.84
CA GLY A 15 -16.52 11.97 -1.18
C GLY A 15 -15.17 11.83 -1.90
N ALA A 16 -15.17 11.75 -3.22
CA ALA A 16 -13.95 11.71 -4.03
C ALA A 16 -13.14 13.02 -3.92
N CYS A 17 -13.82 14.16 -3.92
CA CYS A 17 -13.19 15.47 -3.74
C CYS A 17 -12.61 15.63 -2.31
N ALA A 18 -13.32 15.16 -1.29
CA ALA A 18 -12.85 15.17 0.10
C ALA A 18 -11.63 14.26 0.28
N LEU A 19 -11.64 13.06 -0.30
CA LEU A 19 -10.53 12.12 -0.20
C LEU A 19 -9.29 12.59 -0.97
N SER A 20 -9.47 13.25 -2.12
CA SER A 20 -8.39 13.96 -2.82
C SER A 20 -7.77 15.05 -1.95
N SER A 21 -8.55 15.74 -1.11
CA SER A 21 -8.02 16.75 -0.20
C SER A 21 -7.21 16.11 0.94
N VAL A 22 -7.66 14.96 1.47
CA VAL A 22 -6.99 14.20 2.54
C VAL A 22 -5.64 13.63 2.06
N LEU A 23 -5.57 13.14 0.81
CA LEU A 23 -4.34 12.61 0.24
C LEU A 23 -3.42 13.70 -0.35
N SER A 24 -3.82 14.97 -0.38
CA SER A 24 -3.00 16.05 -0.96
C SER A 24 -1.61 16.18 -0.34
N PRO A 25 -1.41 16.04 1.01
CA PRO A 25 -0.06 16.08 1.57
C PRO A 25 0.79 14.88 1.15
N TRP A 26 0.18 13.70 1.02
CA TRP A 26 0.84 12.50 0.49
C TRP A 26 1.26 12.70 -0.97
N GLN A 27 0.39 13.25 -1.81
CA GLN A 27 0.69 13.52 -3.22
C GLN A 27 1.89 14.46 -3.38
N ALA A 28 1.96 15.52 -2.59
CA ALA A 28 3.08 16.45 -2.60
C ALA A 28 4.40 15.74 -2.23
N LYS A 29 4.36 14.82 -1.25
CA LYS A 29 5.53 14.04 -0.82
C LYS A 29 5.97 13.02 -1.86
N ILE A 30 5.04 12.32 -2.51
CA ILE A 30 5.35 11.45 -3.65
C ILE A 30 6.01 12.25 -4.77
N LEU A 31 5.47 13.42 -5.13
CA LEU A 31 6.05 14.25 -6.19
C LEU A 31 7.48 14.70 -5.85
N SER A 32 7.71 15.22 -4.64
CA SER A 32 9.04 15.63 -4.18
C SER A 32 10.01 14.45 -4.15
N GLY A 33 9.57 13.29 -3.66
CA GLY A 33 10.36 12.06 -3.64
C GLY A 33 10.74 11.58 -5.04
N ASN A 34 9.79 11.58 -5.99
CA ASN A 34 10.03 11.21 -7.38
C ASN A 34 11.05 12.15 -8.04
N GLN A 35 10.93 13.46 -7.82
CA GLN A 35 11.88 14.45 -8.33
C GLN A 35 13.29 14.22 -7.76
N ALA A 36 13.40 14.00 -6.45
CA ALA A 36 14.68 13.72 -5.80
C ALA A 36 15.29 12.40 -6.29
N TYR A 37 14.48 11.35 -6.48
CA TYR A 37 14.94 10.05 -6.97
C TYR A 37 15.46 10.14 -8.40
N GLN A 38 14.73 10.83 -9.29
CA GLN A 38 15.17 11.08 -10.67
C GLN A 38 16.47 11.88 -10.73
N ALA A 39 16.66 12.83 -9.81
CA ALA A 39 17.90 13.57 -9.64
C ALA A 39 19.01 12.78 -8.91
N GLN A 40 18.79 11.50 -8.58
CA GLN A 40 19.72 10.63 -7.85
C GLN A 40 20.08 11.14 -6.44
N ILE A 41 19.26 12.01 -5.85
CA ILE A 41 19.42 12.50 -4.49
C ILE A 41 18.70 11.53 -3.53
N PHE A 42 19.21 10.30 -3.46
CA PHE A 42 18.49 9.18 -2.84
C PHE A 42 18.21 9.35 -1.34
N LEU A 43 19.07 10.05 -0.60
CA LEU A 43 18.79 10.36 0.82
C LEU A 43 17.55 11.26 0.97
N ARG A 44 17.40 12.26 0.09
CA ARG A 44 16.21 13.11 0.08
C ARG A 44 14.98 12.34 -0.39
N ALA A 45 15.11 11.52 -1.45
CA ALA A 45 14.02 10.67 -1.91
C ALA A 45 13.50 9.75 -0.80
N ARG A 46 14.42 9.14 -0.04
CA ARG A 46 14.10 8.28 1.10
C ARG A 46 13.28 9.04 2.14
N ASP A 47 13.72 10.23 2.52
CA ASP A 47 13.04 11.01 3.56
C ASP A 47 11.63 11.42 3.11
N GLU A 48 11.46 11.81 1.84
CA GLU A 48 10.16 12.17 1.28
C GLU A 48 9.21 10.95 1.19
N TYR A 49 9.70 9.79 0.71
CA TYR A 49 8.89 8.58 0.65
C TYR A 49 8.58 7.99 2.03
N GLN A 50 9.47 8.15 3.01
CA GLN A 50 9.20 7.76 4.39
C GLN A 50 8.06 8.60 4.97
N VAL A 51 8.06 9.91 4.75
CA VAL A 51 6.96 10.79 5.18
C VAL A 51 5.67 10.44 4.43
N ALA A 52 5.74 10.19 3.11
CA ALA A 52 4.59 9.75 2.33
C ALA A 52 3.99 8.45 2.90
N LEU A 53 4.82 7.45 3.20
CA LEU A 53 4.37 6.19 3.78
C LEU A 53 3.67 6.40 5.14
N THR A 54 4.24 7.24 6.00
CA THR A 54 3.64 7.58 7.29
C THR A 54 2.26 8.23 7.12
N LEU A 55 2.13 9.20 6.22
CA LEU A 55 0.86 9.88 5.96
C LEU A 55 -0.19 8.90 5.42
N ALA A 56 0.13 8.13 4.39
CA ALA A 56 -0.81 7.18 3.79
C ALA A 56 -1.22 6.09 4.78
N THR A 57 -0.29 5.61 5.60
CA THR A 57 -0.55 4.60 6.62
C THR A 57 -1.45 5.15 7.72
N GLY A 58 -1.20 6.38 8.20
CA GLY A 58 -2.05 7.04 9.19
C GLY A 58 -3.49 7.19 8.69
N ILE A 59 -3.67 7.67 7.46
CA ILE A 59 -5.00 7.81 6.85
C ILE A 59 -5.69 6.44 6.72
N LEU A 60 -4.98 5.41 6.26
CA LEU A 60 -5.53 4.05 6.18
C LEU A 60 -5.96 3.56 7.56
N ASP A 61 -5.09 3.67 8.56
CA ASP A 61 -5.34 3.17 9.92
C ASP A 61 -6.52 3.91 10.59
N GLU A 62 -6.66 5.21 10.37
CA GLU A 62 -7.83 5.99 10.83
C GLU A 62 -9.14 5.44 10.25
N PHE A 63 -9.18 5.14 8.95
CA PHE A 63 -10.38 4.59 8.32
C PHE A 63 -10.65 3.13 8.71
N LEU A 64 -9.62 2.33 8.99
CA LEU A 64 -9.80 0.96 9.49
C LEU A 64 -10.50 0.94 10.87
N LEU A 65 -10.30 1.98 11.69
CA LEU A 65 -10.94 2.09 13.01
C LEU A 65 -12.39 2.62 12.96
N CYS A 66 -12.83 3.13 11.81
CA CYS A 66 -14.15 3.72 11.66
C CYS A 66 -15.25 2.67 11.44
N GLN A 67 -16.50 3.02 11.78
CA GLN A 67 -17.64 2.17 11.48
C GLN A 67 -17.73 1.92 9.97
N LYS A 68 -17.91 0.66 9.59
CA LYS A 68 -17.96 0.28 8.18
C LYS A 68 -19.20 0.89 7.50
N ASP A 69 -18.96 1.83 6.61
CA ASP A 69 -19.95 2.36 5.67
C ASP A 69 -19.34 2.56 4.27
N ASN A 70 -20.16 2.94 3.29
CA ASN A 70 -19.71 3.10 1.91
C ASN A 70 -18.63 4.17 1.73
N VAL A 71 -18.62 5.22 2.56
CA VAL A 71 -17.63 6.30 2.50
C VAL A 71 -16.30 5.80 3.04
N VAL A 72 -16.32 5.12 4.19
CA VAL A 72 -15.14 4.51 4.81
C VAL A 72 -14.56 3.41 3.92
N MET A 73 -15.39 2.54 3.33
CA MET A 73 -14.91 1.51 2.41
C MET A 73 -14.25 2.12 1.18
N SER A 74 -14.84 3.18 0.61
CA SER A 74 -14.23 3.92 -0.49
C SER A 74 -12.90 4.57 -0.05
N ALA A 75 -12.85 5.14 1.14
CA ALA A 75 -11.64 5.76 1.66
C ALA A 75 -10.49 4.75 1.84
N ILE A 76 -10.76 3.59 2.45
CA ILE A 76 -9.80 2.48 2.56
C ILE A 76 -9.32 2.06 1.18
N ALA A 77 -10.23 1.88 0.22
CA ALA A 77 -9.92 1.48 -1.14
C ALA A 77 -8.94 2.44 -1.84
N HIS A 78 -9.04 3.75 -1.63
CA HIS A 78 -8.09 4.71 -2.21
C HIS A 78 -6.81 4.88 -1.39
N SER A 79 -6.84 4.62 -0.07
CA SER A 79 -5.64 4.70 0.78
C SER A 79 -4.70 3.52 0.55
N LEU A 80 -5.22 2.33 0.25
CA LEU A 80 -4.42 1.13 -0.06
C LEU A 80 -3.34 1.35 -1.13
N PRO A 81 -3.66 1.85 -2.35
CA PRO A 81 -2.63 2.10 -3.35
C PRO A 81 -1.62 3.16 -2.91
N ALA A 82 -2.05 4.17 -2.14
CA ALA A 82 -1.13 5.20 -1.63
C ALA A 82 -0.06 4.60 -0.70
N VAL A 83 -0.46 3.71 0.21
CA VAL A 83 0.45 2.99 1.11
C VAL A 83 1.39 2.09 0.31
N VAL A 84 0.87 1.30 -0.64
CA VAL A 84 1.67 0.38 -1.45
C VAL A 84 2.70 1.13 -2.30
N VAL A 85 2.30 2.20 -2.98
CA VAL A 85 3.21 3.02 -3.80
C VAL A 85 4.32 3.63 -2.95
N SER A 86 3.99 4.23 -1.80
CA SER A 86 5.01 4.79 -0.90
C SER A 86 5.98 3.73 -0.39
N ALA A 87 5.49 2.55 -0.02
CA ALA A 87 6.31 1.46 0.48
C ALA A 87 7.28 0.93 -0.59
N HIS A 88 6.81 0.73 -1.83
CA HIS A 88 7.66 0.25 -2.92
C HIS A 88 8.69 1.30 -3.32
N ASN A 89 8.30 2.57 -3.46
CA ASN A 89 9.25 3.65 -3.76
C ASN A 89 10.34 3.79 -2.68
N LEU A 90 9.97 3.60 -1.41
CA LEU A 90 10.93 3.61 -0.31
C LEU A 90 11.86 2.40 -0.37
N ALA A 91 11.35 1.21 -0.69
CA ALA A 91 12.17 0.01 -0.89
C ALA A 91 13.16 0.16 -2.06
N ASP A 92 12.72 0.69 -3.20
CA ASP A 92 13.57 1.00 -4.35
C ASP A 92 14.67 2.00 -3.96
N THR A 93 14.34 2.98 -3.13
CA THR A 93 15.33 3.94 -2.64
C THR A 93 16.33 3.29 -1.67
N PHE A 94 15.91 2.36 -0.82
CA PHE A 94 16.85 1.58 -0.02
C PHE A 94 17.76 0.73 -0.90
N ILE A 95 17.28 0.18 -2.02
CA ILE A 95 18.12 -0.51 -3.00
C ILE A 95 19.15 0.45 -3.63
N ALA A 96 18.72 1.64 -4.06
CA ALA A 96 19.62 2.65 -4.63
C ALA A 96 20.68 3.15 -3.63
N LEU A 97 20.38 3.08 -2.33
CA LEU A 97 21.29 3.40 -1.23
C LEU A 97 22.15 2.19 -0.76
N GLU A 98 22.12 1.07 -1.49
CA GLU A 98 22.84 -0.16 -1.14
C GLU A 98 22.43 -0.76 0.23
N GLN A 99 21.15 -0.62 0.59
CA GLN A 99 20.57 -1.10 1.85
C GLN A 99 19.53 -2.22 1.64
N PRO A 100 19.93 -3.40 1.11
CA PRO A 100 19.00 -4.48 0.77
C PRO A 100 18.25 -5.02 1.99
N ASN A 101 18.86 -5.04 3.18
CA ASN A 101 18.18 -5.44 4.42
C ASN A 101 16.94 -4.57 4.71
N ARG A 102 17.06 -3.25 4.55
CA ARG A 102 15.96 -2.31 4.80
C ARG A 102 14.90 -2.38 3.72
N ALA A 103 15.30 -2.54 2.46
CA ALA A 103 14.37 -2.78 1.35
C ALA A 103 13.55 -4.06 1.59
N CYS A 104 14.19 -5.17 1.96
CA CYS A 104 13.51 -6.44 2.27
C CYS A 104 12.50 -6.27 3.40
N GLN A 105 12.92 -5.67 4.52
CA GLN A 105 12.03 -5.41 5.67
C GLN A 105 10.84 -4.53 5.29
N GLN A 106 11.05 -3.51 4.45
CA GLN A 106 9.98 -2.64 3.97
C GLN A 106 8.97 -3.40 3.11
N LEU A 107 9.43 -4.26 2.19
CA LEU A 107 8.57 -5.07 1.33
C LEU A 107 7.78 -6.12 2.12
N ILE A 108 8.41 -6.77 3.10
CA ILE A 108 7.73 -7.73 4.00
C ILE A 108 6.67 -7.01 4.83
N SER A 109 7.02 -5.87 5.43
CA SER A 109 6.12 -5.09 6.28
C SER A 109 4.85 -4.67 5.53
N ILE A 110 4.99 -4.13 4.32
CA ILE A 110 3.82 -3.75 3.52
C ILE A 110 2.99 -4.97 3.11
N HIS A 111 3.62 -6.08 2.74
CA HIS A 111 2.91 -7.30 2.38
C HIS A 111 2.04 -7.83 3.53
N LEU A 112 2.61 -7.90 4.73
CA LEU A 112 1.90 -8.32 5.94
C LEU A 112 0.75 -7.37 6.30
N LYS A 113 0.95 -6.05 6.17
CA LYS A 113 -0.11 -5.07 6.42
C LYS A 113 -1.29 -5.24 5.46
N ILE A 114 -1.03 -5.40 4.16
CA ILE A 114 -2.09 -5.62 3.16
C ILE A 114 -2.81 -6.96 3.41
N HIS A 115 -2.09 -8.00 3.83
CA HIS A 115 -2.71 -9.26 4.23
C HIS A 115 -3.60 -9.11 5.46
N ALA A 116 -3.18 -8.37 6.48
CA ALA A 116 -4.01 -8.08 7.66
C ALA A 116 -5.31 -7.34 7.25
N THR A 117 -5.21 -6.33 6.37
CA THR A 117 -6.39 -5.66 5.82
C THR A 117 -7.30 -6.62 5.06
N TYR A 118 -6.74 -7.60 4.33
CA TYR A 118 -7.54 -8.62 3.65
C TYR A 118 -8.35 -9.46 4.65
N LEU A 119 -7.73 -9.94 5.72
CA LEU A 119 -8.42 -10.77 6.72
C LEU A 119 -9.60 -10.05 7.37
N GLU A 120 -9.51 -8.73 7.56
CA GLU A 120 -10.54 -7.93 8.22
C GLU A 120 -11.66 -7.45 7.27
N TYR A 121 -11.37 -7.30 5.97
CA TYR A 121 -12.29 -6.75 4.97
C TYR A 121 -12.50 -7.65 3.74
N ALA A 122 -12.35 -8.97 3.92
CA ALA A 122 -12.44 -9.96 2.84
C ALA A 122 -13.79 -9.95 2.11
N ASN A 123 -14.88 -9.50 2.73
CA ASN A 123 -16.21 -9.52 2.10
C ASN A 123 -16.50 -8.22 1.35
N GLU A 124 -15.94 -7.10 1.79
CA GLU A 124 -16.28 -5.76 1.32
C GLU A 124 -15.25 -5.21 0.32
N LEU A 125 -13.96 -5.52 0.53
CA LEU A 125 -12.84 -4.95 -0.22
C LEU A 125 -11.95 -6.01 -0.87
N ALA A 126 -12.37 -7.28 -0.90
CA ALA A 126 -11.57 -8.37 -1.46
C ALA A 126 -10.93 -8.06 -2.82
N PRO A 127 -11.65 -7.57 -3.85
CA PRO A 127 -11.05 -7.36 -5.16
C PRO A 127 -9.84 -6.42 -5.14
N ILE A 128 -9.94 -5.30 -4.42
CA ILE A 128 -8.87 -4.30 -4.38
C ILE A 128 -7.73 -4.73 -3.45
N VAL A 129 -8.05 -5.33 -2.30
CA VAL A 129 -7.01 -5.78 -1.38
C VAL A 129 -6.23 -6.96 -1.98
N LEU A 130 -6.91 -7.92 -2.62
CA LEU A 130 -6.25 -9.03 -3.32
C LEU A 130 -5.37 -8.55 -4.47
N HIS A 131 -5.80 -7.52 -5.22
CA HIS A 131 -4.97 -6.90 -6.25
C HIS A 131 -3.64 -6.40 -5.67
N HIS A 132 -3.69 -5.65 -4.56
CA HIS A 132 -2.48 -5.13 -3.91
C HIS A 132 -1.68 -6.21 -3.17
N LEU A 133 -2.33 -7.25 -2.65
CA LEU A 133 -1.65 -8.41 -2.06
C LEU A 133 -0.86 -9.18 -3.12
N HIS A 134 -1.42 -9.33 -4.32
CA HIS A 134 -0.71 -9.91 -5.46
C HIS A 134 0.49 -9.06 -5.88
N LYS A 135 0.35 -7.74 -5.94
CA LYS A 135 1.44 -6.81 -6.28
C LYS A 135 2.58 -6.87 -5.27
N THR A 136 2.30 -6.79 -3.98
CA THR A 136 3.33 -6.87 -2.92
C THR A 136 4.02 -8.24 -2.93
N ARG A 137 3.27 -9.32 -3.18
CA ARG A 137 3.84 -10.67 -3.39
C ARG A 137 4.79 -10.73 -4.58
N GLN A 138 4.41 -10.10 -5.70
CA GLN A 138 5.28 -10.03 -6.87
C GLN A 138 6.59 -9.30 -6.54
N GLU A 139 6.55 -8.18 -5.84
CA GLU A 139 7.77 -7.46 -5.44
C GLU A 139 8.69 -8.27 -4.54
N LEU A 140 8.14 -9.02 -3.57
CA LEU A 140 8.92 -9.95 -2.75
C LEU A 140 9.64 -11.02 -3.60
N ILE A 141 8.93 -11.60 -4.57
CA ILE A 141 9.51 -12.59 -5.50
C ILE A 141 10.60 -11.94 -6.37
N HIS A 142 10.38 -10.73 -6.87
CA HIS A 142 11.38 -10.00 -7.66
C HIS A 142 12.62 -9.69 -6.83
N PHE A 143 12.45 -9.26 -5.57
CA PHE A 143 13.56 -9.03 -4.65
C PHE A 143 14.38 -10.31 -4.45
N ALA A 144 13.74 -11.43 -4.13
CA ALA A 144 14.42 -12.71 -3.92
C ALA A 144 15.21 -13.17 -5.16
N LYS A 145 14.65 -12.96 -6.37
CA LYS A 145 15.33 -13.26 -7.64
C LYS A 145 16.52 -12.34 -7.92
N ARG A 146 16.44 -11.07 -7.49
CA ARG A 146 17.50 -10.07 -7.69
C ARG A 146 18.68 -10.27 -6.74
N TYR A 147 18.44 -10.76 -5.53
CA TYR A 147 19.45 -10.95 -4.48
C TYR A 147 19.62 -12.41 -4.05
N PRO A 148 19.94 -13.35 -4.97
CA PRO A 148 20.10 -14.76 -4.64
C PRO A 148 21.25 -15.06 -3.67
N HIS A 149 22.19 -14.12 -3.55
CA HIS A 149 23.36 -14.20 -2.69
C HIS A 149 23.08 -13.75 -1.24
N LEU A 150 21.84 -13.36 -0.91
CA LEU A 150 21.42 -12.97 0.45
C LEU A 150 20.39 -13.99 1.01
N PRO A 151 20.80 -15.23 1.32
CA PRO A 151 19.90 -16.31 1.69
C PRO A 151 19.09 -16.02 2.96
N GLU A 152 19.62 -15.25 3.90
CA GLU A 152 18.92 -14.85 5.13
C GLU A 152 17.71 -13.95 4.82
N LEU A 153 17.82 -13.08 3.81
CA LEU A 153 16.70 -12.24 3.38
C LEU A 153 15.65 -13.06 2.63
N ILE A 154 16.09 -14.02 1.80
CA ILE A 154 15.18 -14.93 1.11
C ILE A 154 14.39 -15.78 2.12
N HIS A 155 15.05 -16.23 3.18
CA HIS A 155 14.36 -16.96 4.26
C HIS A 155 13.27 -16.10 4.92
N GLN A 156 13.56 -14.84 5.26
CA GLN A 156 12.55 -13.91 5.82
C GLN A 156 11.36 -13.71 4.87
N ILE A 157 11.63 -13.59 3.56
CA ILE A 157 10.58 -13.49 2.54
C ILE A 157 9.72 -14.76 2.53
N ASN A 158 10.34 -15.94 2.55
CA ASN A 158 9.62 -17.21 2.55
C ASN A 158 8.73 -17.37 3.78
N GLU A 159 9.22 -17.01 4.97
CA GLU A 159 8.41 -17.01 6.19
C GLU A 159 7.19 -16.09 6.07
N ALA A 160 7.38 -14.85 5.58
CA ALA A 160 6.28 -13.93 5.36
C ALA A 160 5.24 -14.49 4.37
N MET A 161 5.71 -15.12 3.29
CA MET A 161 4.87 -15.73 2.26
C MET A 161 4.10 -16.96 2.74
N LEU A 162 4.64 -17.72 3.70
CA LEU A 162 3.96 -18.84 4.33
C LEU A 162 2.80 -18.35 5.20
N VAL A 163 3.03 -17.30 6.00
CA VAL A 163 2.02 -16.70 6.88
C VAL A 163 0.86 -16.08 6.10
N THR A 164 1.14 -15.50 4.93
CA THR A 164 0.12 -14.87 4.08
C THR A 164 -0.47 -15.80 3.02
N HIS A 165 -0.18 -17.10 3.10
CA HIS A 165 -0.72 -18.07 2.17
C HIS A 165 -2.23 -18.22 2.36
N LEU A 166 -3.00 -17.60 1.46
CA LEU A 166 -4.43 -17.75 1.42
C LEU A 166 -4.78 -19.19 1.00
N HIS A 167 -5.20 -20.02 1.95
CA HIS A 167 -5.91 -21.25 1.62
C HIS A 167 -7.21 -20.84 0.92
N ALA A 168 -7.32 -21.15 -0.37
CA ALA A 168 -8.62 -21.08 -1.02
C ALA A 168 -9.60 -21.91 -0.20
N ARG A 169 -10.73 -21.31 0.23
CA ARG A 169 -11.87 -22.11 0.65
C ARG A 169 -12.16 -23.04 -0.51
N VAL A 170 -11.96 -24.34 -0.30
CA VAL A 170 -12.48 -25.37 -1.18
C VAL A 170 -13.97 -25.10 -1.23
N LEU A 171 -14.45 -24.65 -2.39
CA LEU A 171 -15.87 -24.61 -2.68
C LEU A 171 -16.31 -26.07 -2.70
N HIS A 172 -16.98 -26.49 -1.62
CA HIS A 172 -17.73 -27.73 -1.58
C HIS A 172 -18.97 -27.60 -2.45
#